data_AF-A0A7X5TD55-F1
#
_entry.id   AF-A0A7X5TD55-F1
#
_cell.length_a   1.000
_cell.length_b   1.000
_cell.length_c   1.000
_cell.angle_alpha   90.00
_cell.angle_beta   90.00
_cell.angle_gamma   90.00
#
_symmetry.space_group_name_H-M   'P 1'
#
loop_
_entity.id
_entity.type
_entity.pdbx_description
1 polymer ?
#
loop_
_entity_poly.entity_id
_entity_poly.type
_entity_poly.pdbx_seq_one_letter_code
_entity_poly.pdbx_strand_id
1 'polypeptide(L)'
;MVTIAPYAYFVERIVGNTLDVQTLIPPDMNLHIYEPSPKSVEMHTRANVWFQIGEPFEKKITQSLLEKNPKLKTVNLQAGLDVLTEEDAIELSPCVGHHHTGADLHTWLSPKLALKQAQHISQTLIALFPEYREEYQKNFNNLALDLQTLDRDIEKILSPFKGNALLVSHSAFGYFCRDYGLIQLSVECEGKEPRPRDIQQILEKTKIYPVQCVLLQKGFNNRGATQIGEKLQLPIYLVDPYARDYLKNMRQIAGNIAK
;
A
#
# COMPACT_ATOMS: atom_id res chain seq x y z
N MET A 1 -13.58 -7.39 8.90
CA MET A 1 -13.09 -5.99 8.79
C MET A 1 -11.66 -5.97 8.31
N VAL A 2 -11.24 -4.87 7.71
CA VAL A 2 -9.87 -4.62 7.23
C VAL A 2 -9.47 -3.18 7.55
N THR A 3 -8.19 -2.87 7.52
CA THR A 3 -7.73 -1.50 7.81
C THR A 3 -7.88 -0.56 6.61
N ILE A 4 -7.48 -1.02 5.42
CA ILE A 4 -7.43 -0.21 4.18
C ILE A 4 -8.27 -0.82 3.05
N ALA A 5 -8.68 0.02 2.10
CA ALA A 5 -9.58 -0.40 1.02
C ALA A 5 -9.01 -1.45 0.04
N PRO A 6 -7.70 -1.50 -0.29
CA PRO A 6 -7.14 -2.58 -1.10
C PRO A 6 -7.41 -3.97 -0.50
N TYR A 7 -7.32 -4.12 0.82
CA TYR A 7 -7.64 -5.38 1.49
C TYR A 7 -9.14 -5.63 1.55
N ALA A 8 -9.97 -4.58 1.55
CA ALA A 8 -11.42 -4.76 1.43
C ALA A 8 -11.73 -5.40 0.08
N TYR A 9 -11.12 -4.88 -1.00
CA TYR A 9 -11.26 -5.45 -2.33
C TYR A 9 -10.87 -6.94 -2.38
N PHE A 10 -9.75 -7.33 -1.77
CA PHE A 10 -9.36 -8.75 -1.73
C PHE A 10 -10.35 -9.60 -0.95
N VAL A 11 -10.80 -9.15 0.22
CA VAL A 11 -11.77 -9.89 1.03
C VAL A 11 -13.09 -10.02 0.26
N GLU A 12 -13.62 -8.93 -0.30
CA GLU A 12 -14.86 -8.91 -1.11
C GLU A 12 -14.79 -9.86 -2.29
N ARG A 13 -13.66 -9.85 -3.01
CA ARG A 13 -13.41 -10.76 -4.13
C ARG A 13 -13.39 -12.24 -3.72
N ILE A 14 -13.09 -12.55 -2.46
CA ILE A 14 -13.06 -13.91 -1.91
C ILE A 14 -14.44 -14.31 -1.35
N VAL A 15 -15.06 -13.44 -0.55
CA VAL A 15 -16.30 -13.76 0.18
C VAL A 15 -17.56 -13.58 -0.66
N GLY A 16 -17.53 -12.79 -1.74
CA GLY A 16 -18.73 -12.48 -2.49
C GLY A 16 -19.80 -11.83 -1.60
N ASN A 17 -20.95 -12.48 -1.46
CA ASN A 17 -22.09 -11.98 -0.68
C ASN A 17 -22.26 -12.68 0.69
N THR A 18 -21.34 -13.56 1.09
CA THR A 18 -21.50 -14.36 2.32
C THR A 18 -21.17 -13.59 3.60
N LEU A 19 -20.40 -12.50 3.50
CA LEU A 19 -19.92 -11.70 4.63
C LEU A 19 -19.88 -10.21 4.29
N ASP A 20 -20.18 -9.37 5.28
CA ASP A 20 -20.00 -7.92 5.19
C ASP A 20 -18.53 -7.53 5.37
N VAL A 21 -18.04 -6.66 4.46
CA VAL A 21 -16.66 -6.15 4.50
C VAL A 21 -16.65 -4.66 4.81
N GLN A 22 -16.04 -4.32 5.96
CA GLN A 22 -15.88 -2.94 6.42
C GLN A 22 -14.41 -2.56 6.53
N THR A 23 -14.11 -1.34 6.09
CA THR A 23 -12.80 -0.69 6.24
C THR A 23 -12.78 0.16 7.52
N LEU A 24 -11.74 0.02 8.32
CA LEU A 24 -11.53 0.85 9.51
C LEU A 24 -11.25 2.31 9.10
N ILE A 25 -10.41 2.50 8.08
CA ILE A 25 -10.08 3.82 7.55
C ILE A 25 -11.04 4.15 6.40
N PRO A 26 -11.80 5.25 6.49
CA PRO A 26 -12.63 5.72 5.39
C PRO A 26 -11.81 6.08 4.14
N PRO A 27 -12.43 6.07 2.94
CA PRO A 27 -11.79 6.60 1.75
C PRO A 27 -11.27 8.03 1.97
N ASP A 28 -10.18 8.38 1.28
CA ASP A 28 -9.60 9.73 1.23
C ASP A 28 -9.01 10.27 2.54
N MET A 29 -8.91 9.43 3.58
CA MET A 29 -8.24 9.76 4.83
C MET A 29 -6.77 9.34 4.81
N ASN A 30 -5.89 10.17 5.38
CA ASN A 30 -4.50 9.80 5.60
C ASN A 30 -4.39 8.86 6.79
N LEU A 31 -3.92 7.63 6.54
CA LEU A 31 -3.86 6.59 7.58
C LEU A 31 -2.89 6.90 8.71
N HIS A 32 -1.80 7.63 8.45
CA HIS A 32 -0.74 7.88 9.43
C HIS A 32 -1.18 8.85 10.52
N ILE A 33 -2.22 9.64 10.25
CA ILE A 33 -2.81 10.60 11.19
C ILE A 33 -4.26 10.26 11.51
N TYR A 34 -4.77 9.12 11.04
CA TYR A 34 -6.16 8.74 11.26
C TYR A 34 -6.35 8.25 12.70
N GLU A 35 -7.25 8.91 13.42
CA GLU A 35 -7.73 8.46 14.71
C GLU A 35 -9.20 8.02 14.59
N PRO A 36 -9.50 6.71 14.72
CA PRO A 36 -10.88 6.24 14.66
C PRO A 36 -11.70 6.75 15.84
N SER A 37 -12.87 7.28 15.54
CA SER A 37 -13.82 7.73 16.56
C SER A 37 -14.33 6.55 17.41
N PRO A 38 -14.78 6.79 18.67
CA PRO A 38 -15.41 5.76 19.49
C PRO A 38 -16.57 5.05 18.80
N LYS A 39 -17.36 5.80 18.00
CA LYS A 39 -18.45 5.25 17.19
C LYS A 39 -17.95 4.28 16.11
N SER A 40 -16.82 4.61 15.46
CA SER A 40 -16.17 3.71 14.49
C SER A 40 -15.71 2.43 15.18
N VAL A 41 -15.04 2.54 16.33
CA VAL A 41 -14.61 1.36 17.11
C VAL A 41 -15.81 0.50 17.52
N GLU A 42 -16.91 1.12 17.95
CA GLU A 42 -18.14 0.40 18.35
C GLU A 42 -18.75 -0.39 17.18
N MET A 43 -18.77 0.15 15.97
CA MET A 43 -19.28 -0.57 14.78
C MET A 43 -18.49 -1.85 14.49
N HIS A 44 -17.19 -1.86 14.80
CA HIS A 44 -16.29 -2.97 14.53
C HIS A 44 -16.28 -4.04 15.64
N THR A 45 -16.95 -3.81 16.77
CA THR A 45 -17.06 -4.81 17.85
C THR A 45 -17.72 -6.12 17.40
N ARG A 46 -18.55 -6.07 16.36
CA ARG A 46 -19.25 -7.23 15.79
C ARG A 46 -18.40 -8.04 14.79
N ALA A 47 -17.20 -7.59 14.46
CA ALA A 47 -16.36 -8.27 13.47
C ALA A 47 -15.95 -9.68 13.95
N ASN A 48 -16.02 -10.66 13.06
CA ASN A 48 -15.49 -12.01 13.31
C ASN A 48 -13.97 -12.05 13.16
N VAL A 49 -13.44 -11.31 12.17
CA VAL A 49 -12.02 -11.25 11.84
C VAL A 49 -11.61 -9.84 11.43
N TRP A 50 -10.41 -9.45 11.84
CA TRP A 50 -9.72 -8.25 11.41
C TRP A 50 -8.39 -8.59 10.74
N PHE A 51 -8.28 -8.27 9.45
CA PHE A 51 -7.03 -8.31 8.71
C PHE A 51 -6.30 -6.96 8.81
N GLN A 52 -5.11 -7.00 9.43
CA GLN A 52 -4.31 -5.86 9.87
C GLN A 52 -3.10 -5.65 8.96
N ILE A 53 -2.67 -4.39 8.86
CA ILE A 53 -1.54 -4.00 8.00
C ILE A 53 -0.23 -3.81 8.77
N GLY A 54 -0.27 -3.78 10.11
CA GLY A 54 0.89 -3.61 10.99
C GLY A 54 1.05 -2.20 11.57
N GLU A 55 0.09 -1.30 11.37
CA GLU A 55 0.17 0.08 11.84
C GLU A 55 0.17 0.18 13.37
N PRO A 56 0.94 1.09 13.98
CA PRO A 56 1.02 1.22 15.44
C PRO A 56 -0.34 1.46 16.10
N PHE A 57 -1.23 2.23 15.47
CA PHE A 57 -2.55 2.51 16.00
C PHE A 57 -3.43 1.25 16.09
N GLU A 58 -3.20 0.25 15.24
CA GLU A 58 -3.99 -0.99 15.21
C GLU A 58 -3.87 -1.74 16.54
N LYS A 59 -2.71 -1.68 17.19
CA LYS A 59 -2.48 -2.32 18.51
C LYS A 59 -3.42 -1.76 19.57
N LYS A 60 -3.54 -0.44 19.66
CA LYS A 60 -4.41 0.24 20.63
C LYS A 60 -5.88 -0.10 20.40
N ILE A 61 -6.31 -0.12 19.14
CA ILE A 61 -7.69 -0.48 18.78
C ILE A 61 -7.95 -1.96 19.05
N THR A 62 -6.99 -2.83 18.75
CA THR A 62 -7.09 -4.28 19.00
C THR A 62 -7.37 -4.57 20.46
N GLN A 63 -6.63 -3.91 21.37
CA GLN A 63 -6.85 -4.05 22.79
C GLN A 63 -8.29 -3.69 23.18
N SER A 64 -8.77 -2.52 22.74
CA SER A 64 -10.14 -2.07 23.04
C SER A 64 -11.22 -2.97 22.43
N LEU A 65 -11.01 -3.52 21.23
CA LEU A 65 -11.96 -4.42 20.59
C LEU A 65 -12.00 -5.79 21.27
N LEU A 66 -10.85 -6.34 21.69
CA LEU A 66 -10.79 -7.64 22.35
C LEU A 66 -11.44 -7.64 23.74
N GLU A 67 -11.41 -6.51 24.45
CA GLU A 67 -12.14 -6.34 25.72
C GLU A 67 -13.66 -6.50 25.52
N LYS A 68 -14.20 -6.03 24.40
CA LYS A 68 -15.64 -6.09 24.07
C LYS A 68 -16.04 -7.34 23.28
N ASN A 69 -15.12 -7.86 22.47
CA ASN A 69 -15.31 -9.06 21.65
C ASN A 69 -14.08 -9.97 21.76
N PRO A 70 -13.99 -10.81 22.81
CA PRO A 70 -12.88 -11.74 23.00
C PRO A 70 -12.75 -12.80 21.91
N LYS A 71 -13.76 -12.96 21.05
CA LYS A 71 -13.77 -13.92 19.93
C LYS A 71 -13.21 -13.34 18.65
N LEU A 72 -12.92 -12.04 18.60
CA LEU A 72 -12.34 -11.40 17.41
C LEU A 72 -11.02 -12.08 17.04
N LYS A 73 -10.94 -12.60 15.82
CA LYS A 73 -9.68 -13.07 15.26
C LYS A 73 -8.92 -11.91 14.64
N THR A 74 -7.66 -11.69 15.04
CA THR A 74 -6.76 -10.77 14.35
C THR A 74 -5.77 -11.52 13.48
N VAL A 75 -5.45 -10.96 12.32
CA VAL A 75 -4.49 -11.53 11.35
C VAL A 75 -3.60 -10.42 10.82
N ASN A 76 -2.30 -10.55 11.05
CA ASN A 76 -1.30 -9.65 10.48
C ASN A 76 -0.98 -10.08 9.04
N LEU A 77 -1.32 -9.23 8.06
CA LEU A 77 -1.06 -9.52 6.65
C LEU A 77 0.40 -9.28 6.22
N GLN A 78 1.24 -8.73 7.09
CA GLN A 78 2.69 -8.63 6.87
C GLN A 78 3.45 -9.89 7.28
N ALA A 79 2.81 -10.79 8.05
CA ALA A 79 3.47 -11.97 8.57
C ALA A 79 3.91 -12.91 7.44
N GLY A 80 5.19 -13.30 7.44
CA GLY A 80 5.76 -14.21 6.44
C GLY A 80 5.97 -13.60 5.06
N LEU A 81 5.84 -12.28 4.91
CA LEU A 81 6.21 -11.58 3.68
C LEU A 81 7.71 -11.28 3.63
N ASP A 82 8.20 -11.19 2.40
CA ASP A 82 9.54 -10.71 2.09
C ASP A 82 9.51 -9.17 2.11
N VAL A 83 9.69 -8.62 3.31
CA VAL A 83 9.62 -7.18 3.60
C VAL A 83 10.94 -6.49 3.24
N LEU A 84 10.87 -5.24 2.81
CA LEU A 84 12.05 -4.44 2.54
C LEU A 84 12.88 -4.26 3.82
N THR A 85 14.15 -4.62 3.76
CA THR A 85 15.12 -4.38 4.82
C THR A 85 15.64 -2.94 4.77
N GLU A 86 16.37 -2.52 5.81
CA GLU A 86 17.07 -1.23 5.79
C GLU A 86 18.10 -1.14 4.65
N GLU A 87 18.73 -2.26 4.29
CA GLU A 87 19.68 -2.34 3.18
C GLU A 87 18.98 -2.15 1.84
N ASP A 88 17.84 -2.81 1.62
CA ASP A 88 17.02 -2.62 0.42
C ASP A 88 16.53 -1.18 0.30
N ALA A 89 16.17 -0.54 1.42
CA ALA A 89 15.73 0.84 1.44
C ALA A 89 16.84 1.80 0.99
N ILE A 90 18.10 1.54 1.33
CA ILE A 90 19.24 2.38 0.90
C ILE A 90 19.45 2.30 -0.62
N GLU A 91 19.35 1.10 -1.20
CA GLU A 91 19.60 0.88 -2.63
C GLU A 91 18.43 1.36 -3.50
N LEU A 92 17.20 1.05 -3.11
CA LEU A 92 15.98 1.29 -3.89
C LEU A 92 15.32 2.62 -3.58
N SER A 93 15.62 3.21 -2.43
CA SER A 93 15.04 4.47 -1.98
C SER A 93 16.11 5.33 -1.32
N PRO A 94 17.05 5.92 -2.10
CA PRO A 94 18.00 6.88 -1.56
C PRO A 94 17.22 8.13 -1.12
N CYS A 95 16.64 8.09 0.07
CA CYS A 95 15.93 9.18 0.71
C CYS A 95 16.91 10.24 1.19
N VAL A 96 16.39 11.43 1.45
CA VAL A 96 17.12 12.49 2.13
C VAL A 96 16.48 12.70 3.49
N GLY A 97 16.97 11.99 4.50
CA GLY A 97 16.41 12.03 5.86
C GLY A 97 16.42 10.68 6.54
N HIS A 98 16.18 10.69 7.85
CA HIS A 98 16.23 9.52 8.73
C HIS A 98 15.49 8.31 8.12
N HIS A 99 16.16 7.16 8.13
CA HIS A 99 15.58 5.88 7.73
C HIS A 99 14.40 5.57 8.65
N HIS A 100 13.39 4.90 8.09
CA HIS A 100 12.20 4.50 8.82
C HIS A 100 12.58 3.86 10.16
N THR A 101 11.94 4.31 11.25
CA THR A 101 11.93 3.54 12.49
C THR A 101 10.91 2.40 12.35
N GLY A 102 11.23 1.39 11.55
CA GLY A 102 10.37 0.23 11.30
C GLY A 102 10.33 -0.23 9.84
N ALA A 103 9.72 -1.39 9.61
CA ALA A 103 9.57 -1.96 8.27
C ALA A 103 8.52 -1.18 7.44
N ASP A 104 8.77 -1.02 6.13
CA ASP A 104 7.80 -0.46 5.20
C ASP A 104 6.55 -1.35 5.14
N LEU A 105 5.37 -0.78 5.41
CA LEU A 105 4.09 -1.48 5.46
C LEU A 105 3.32 -1.48 4.13
N HIS A 106 3.79 -0.76 3.11
CA HIS A 106 3.11 -0.58 1.82
C HIS A 106 3.19 -1.80 0.88
N THR A 107 3.17 -3.00 1.45
CA THR A 107 3.34 -4.28 0.74
C THR A 107 2.26 -4.56 -0.30
N TRP A 108 1.05 -4.02 -0.14
CA TRP A 108 -0.01 -4.19 -1.13
C TRP A 108 0.30 -3.51 -2.47
N LEU A 109 1.26 -2.57 -2.52
CA LEU A 109 1.71 -1.99 -3.79
C LEU A 109 2.61 -2.93 -4.60
N SER A 110 2.95 -4.10 -4.08
CA SER A 110 3.49 -5.22 -4.85
C SER A 110 2.37 -6.20 -5.18
N PRO A 111 1.99 -6.41 -6.46
CA PRO A 111 1.07 -7.47 -6.85
C PRO A 111 1.54 -8.87 -6.41
N LYS A 112 2.86 -9.10 -6.34
CA LYS A 112 3.46 -10.36 -5.86
C LYS A 112 3.19 -10.59 -4.38
N LEU A 113 3.33 -9.56 -3.55
CA LEU A 113 3.02 -9.63 -2.12
C LEU A 113 1.50 -9.61 -1.87
N ALA A 114 0.74 -8.83 -2.63
CA ALA A 114 -0.72 -8.81 -2.57
C ALA A 114 -1.32 -10.20 -2.84
N LEU A 115 -0.73 -10.99 -3.75
CA LEU A 115 -1.13 -12.38 -3.97
C LEU A 115 -0.95 -13.24 -2.71
N LYS A 116 0.19 -13.13 -2.03
CA LYS A 116 0.44 -13.84 -0.76
C LYS A 116 -0.54 -13.39 0.33
N GLN A 117 -0.85 -12.10 0.39
CA GLN A 117 -1.82 -11.55 1.34
C GLN A 117 -3.24 -12.05 1.07
N ALA A 118 -3.67 -12.05 -0.20
CA ALA A 118 -4.95 -12.63 -0.61
C ALA A 118 -5.02 -14.13 -0.27
N GLN A 119 -3.91 -14.86 -0.37
CA GLN A 119 -3.83 -16.26 0.04
C GLN A 119 -4.03 -16.43 1.54
N HIS A 120 -3.35 -15.61 2.37
CA HIS A 120 -3.54 -15.62 3.83
C HIS A 120 -4.97 -15.27 4.22
N ILE A 121 -5.58 -14.29 3.54
CA ILE A 121 -7.00 -13.93 3.72
C ILE A 121 -7.89 -15.14 3.42
N SER A 122 -7.74 -15.76 2.24
CA SER A 122 -8.55 -16.91 1.83
C SER A 122 -8.42 -18.08 2.81
N GLN A 123 -7.19 -18.43 3.21
CA GLN A 123 -6.94 -19.52 4.15
C GLN A 123 -7.57 -19.26 5.52
N THR A 124 -7.48 -18.01 6.01
CA THR A 124 -8.13 -17.60 7.26
C THR A 124 -9.65 -17.72 7.16
N LEU A 125 -10.25 -17.22 6.08
CA LEU A 125 -11.70 -17.24 5.89
C LEU A 125 -12.23 -18.67 5.77
N ILE A 126 -11.52 -19.54 5.04
CA ILE A 126 -11.88 -20.97 4.93
C ILE A 126 -11.79 -21.68 6.29
N ALA A 127 -10.83 -21.31 7.13
CA ALA A 127 -10.70 -21.88 8.47
C ALA A 127 -11.82 -21.41 9.42
N LEU A 128 -12.26 -20.16 9.28
CA LEU A 128 -13.32 -19.58 10.12
C LEU A 128 -14.73 -19.96 9.65
N PHE A 129 -14.93 -20.14 8.35
CA PHE A 129 -16.23 -20.41 7.71
C PHE A 129 -16.12 -21.61 6.76
N PRO A 130 -15.93 -22.83 7.29
CA PRO A 130 -15.69 -24.03 6.48
C PRO A 130 -16.86 -24.37 5.54
N GLU A 131 -18.08 -23.90 5.83
CA GLU A 131 -19.26 -24.06 4.98
C GLU A 131 -19.13 -23.39 3.61
N TYR A 132 -18.30 -22.33 3.48
CA TYR A 132 -18.06 -21.62 2.22
C TYR A 132 -16.73 -22.00 1.56
N ARG A 133 -16.09 -23.09 2.01
CA ARG A 133 -14.74 -23.49 1.56
C ARG A 133 -14.59 -23.52 0.04
N GLU A 134 -15.49 -24.20 -0.66
CA GLU A 134 -15.39 -24.37 -2.11
C GLU A 134 -15.55 -23.05 -2.85
N GLU A 135 -16.51 -22.21 -2.40
CA GLU A 135 -16.74 -20.88 -2.96
C GLU A 135 -15.53 -19.97 -2.76
N TYR A 136 -15.01 -19.86 -1.53
CA TYR A 136 -13.87 -19.01 -1.23
C TYR A 136 -12.61 -19.47 -1.96
N GLN A 137 -12.38 -20.78 -2.06
CA GLN A 137 -11.24 -21.32 -2.79
C GLN A 137 -11.33 -21.00 -4.28
N LYS A 138 -12.51 -21.17 -4.89
CA LYS A 138 -12.75 -20.82 -6.29
C LYS A 138 -12.54 -19.31 -6.53
N ASN A 139 -13.11 -18.48 -5.66
CA ASN A 139 -13.04 -17.03 -5.75
C ASN A 139 -11.59 -16.52 -5.58
N PHE A 140 -10.86 -17.08 -4.61
CA PHE A 140 -9.43 -16.82 -4.45
C PHE A 140 -8.63 -17.22 -5.69
N ASN A 141 -8.88 -18.39 -6.28
CA ASN A 141 -8.17 -18.81 -7.50
C ASN A 141 -8.36 -17.80 -8.65
N ASN A 142 -9.56 -17.24 -8.81
CA ASN A 142 -9.81 -16.19 -9.80
C ASN A 142 -9.05 -14.89 -9.47
N LEU A 143 -9.10 -14.45 -8.21
CA LEU A 143 -8.34 -13.27 -7.78
C LEU A 143 -6.82 -13.47 -7.95
N ALA A 144 -6.32 -14.68 -7.69
CA ALA A 144 -4.91 -15.01 -7.86
C ALA A 144 -4.47 -14.89 -9.32
N LEU A 145 -5.28 -15.39 -10.26
CA LEU A 145 -5.01 -15.24 -11.70
C LEU A 145 -5.00 -13.77 -12.13
N ASP A 146 -5.92 -12.95 -11.59
CA ASP A 146 -5.95 -11.51 -11.88
C ASP A 146 -4.70 -10.80 -11.35
N LEU A 147 -4.25 -11.11 -10.13
CA LEU A 147 -3.05 -10.51 -9.52
C LEU A 147 -1.77 -10.93 -10.26
N GLN A 148 -1.67 -12.19 -10.68
CA GLN A 148 -0.56 -12.66 -11.51
C GLN A 148 -0.56 -12.02 -12.89
N THR A 149 -1.73 -11.79 -13.47
CA THR A 149 -1.86 -11.09 -14.76
C THR A 149 -1.49 -9.62 -14.61
N LEU A 150 -1.95 -8.97 -13.54
CA LEU A 150 -1.59 -7.60 -13.20
C LEU A 150 -0.07 -7.44 -13.06
N ASP A 151 0.59 -8.35 -12.37
CA ASP A 151 2.05 -8.33 -12.20
C ASP A 151 2.77 -8.35 -13.57
N ARG A 152 2.38 -9.27 -14.46
CA ARG A 152 2.93 -9.37 -15.82
C ARG A 152 2.65 -8.13 -16.66
N ASP A 153 1.45 -7.57 -16.56
CA ASP A 153 1.05 -6.37 -17.28
C ASP A 153 1.94 -5.18 -16.86
N ILE A 154 2.14 -5.00 -15.55
CA ILE A 154 2.97 -3.92 -15.02
C ILE A 154 4.43 -4.10 -15.39
N GLU A 155 4.99 -5.31 -15.25
CA GLU A 155 6.36 -5.62 -15.70
C GLU A 155 6.55 -5.26 -17.18
N LYS A 156 5.59 -5.61 -18.03
CA LYS A 156 5.64 -5.27 -19.47
C LYS A 156 5.57 -3.77 -19.72
N ILE A 157 4.73 -3.05 -18.98
CA ILE A 157 4.59 -1.59 -19.10
C ILE A 157 5.89 -0.89 -18.67
N LEU A 158 6.51 -1.38 -17.59
CA LEU A 158 7.63 -0.69 -16.92
C LEU A 158 9.02 -1.18 -17.33
N SER A 159 9.14 -2.32 -18.03
CA SER A 159 10.43 -2.84 -18.48
C SER A 159 11.31 -1.83 -19.24
N PRO A 160 10.78 -0.90 -20.07
CA PRO A 160 11.61 0.11 -20.75
C PRO A 160 12.21 1.17 -19.82
N PHE A 161 11.70 1.29 -18.58
CA PHE A 161 12.05 2.34 -17.63
C PHE A 161 12.88 1.82 -16.45
N LYS A 162 13.36 0.57 -16.51
CA LYS A 162 14.22 0.01 -15.45
C LYS A 162 15.45 0.88 -15.22
N GLY A 163 15.73 1.18 -13.96
CA GLY A 163 16.78 2.10 -13.52
C GLY A 163 16.34 3.57 -13.45
N ASN A 164 15.15 3.91 -13.97
CA ASN A 164 14.61 5.26 -13.80
C ASN A 164 14.05 5.45 -12.39
N ALA A 165 14.07 6.71 -11.95
CA ALA A 165 13.53 7.12 -10.68
C ALA A 165 12.08 7.62 -10.78
N LEU A 166 11.29 7.36 -9.74
CA LEU A 166 10.01 7.99 -9.47
C LEU A 166 10.20 9.01 -8.35
N LEU A 167 9.88 10.27 -8.61
CA LEU A 167 9.80 11.26 -7.54
C LEU A 167 8.45 11.11 -6.85
N VAL A 168 8.41 10.73 -5.58
CA VAL A 168 7.16 10.49 -4.85
C VAL A 168 6.97 11.53 -3.76
N SER A 169 5.73 11.98 -3.56
CA SER A 169 5.43 12.86 -2.43
C SER A 169 5.63 12.16 -1.09
N HIS A 170 5.27 10.88 -0.99
CA HIS A 170 5.36 10.07 0.23
C HIS A 170 6.01 8.70 -0.09
N SER A 171 6.81 8.18 0.86
CA SER A 171 7.57 6.93 0.70
C SER A 171 6.67 5.70 0.83
N ALA A 172 5.87 5.42 -0.21
CA ALA A 172 4.97 4.27 -0.28
C ALA A 172 5.35 3.24 -1.36
N PHE A 173 6.10 3.64 -2.38
CA PHE A 173 6.32 2.84 -3.58
C PHE A 173 7.56 1.95 -3.52
N GLY A 174 8.17 1.75 -2.35
CA GLY A 174 9.38 0.93 -2.19
C GLY A 174 9.22 -0.47 -2.80
N TYR A 175 8.17 -1.19 -2.43
CA TYR A 175 7.90 -2.55 -2.96
C TYR A 175 7.60 -2.56 -4.47
N PHE A 176 6.89 -1.53 -4.96
CA PHE A 176 6.61 -1.38 -6.38
C PHE A 176 7.91 -1.16 -7.17
N CYS A 177 8.80 -0.30 -6.65
CA CYS A 177 10.09 0.00 -7.25
C CYS A 177 11.00 -1.24 -7.24
N ARG A 178 11.07 -1.96 -6.12
CA ARG A 178 11.78 -3.25 -6.01
C ARG A 178 11.33 -4.22 -7.10
N ASP A 179 10.03 -4.43 -7.22
CA ASP A 179 9.48 -5.50 -8.04
C ASP A 179 9.62 -5.24 -9.54
N TYR A 180 9.68 -3.97 -9.95
CA TYR A 180 9.72 -3.53 -11.35
C TYR A 180 11.03 -2.84 -11.76
N GLY A 181 12.05 -2.85 -10.88
CA GLY A 181 13.38 -2.31 -11.17
C GLY A 181 13.43 -0.79 -11.32
N LEU A 182 12.62 -0.07 -10.56
CA LEU A 182 12.63 1.40 -10.49
C LEU A 182 13.32 1.85 -9.20
N ILE A 183 13.60 3.16 -9.12
CA ILE A 183 14.17 3.79 -7.94
C ILE A 183 13.15 4.77 -7.35
N GLN A 184 12.96 4.77 -6.04
CA GLN A 184 12.12 5.73 -5.36
C GLN A 184 12.94 6.94 -4.89
N LEU A 185 12.51 8.16 -5.22
CA LEU A 185 13.02 9.39 -4.62
C LEU A 185 11.88 10.05 -3.85
N SER A 186 11.85 9.87 -2.52
CA SER A 186 10.81 10.48 -1.67
C SER A 186 11.14 11.92 -1.31
N VAL A 187 10.14 12.78 -1.41
CA VAL A 187 10.22 14.20 -1.02
C VAL A 187 9.84 14.41 0.44
N GLU A 188 8.77 13.77 0.90
CA GLU A 188 8.41 13.74 2.32
C GLU A 188 9.14 12.59 3.01
N CYS A 189 9.59 12.84 4.24
CA CYS A 189 10.09 11.83 5.16
C CYS A 189 9.25 11.90 6.44
N GLU A 190 8.60 10.80 6.84
CA GLU A 190 7.80 10.69 8.07
C GLU A 190 6.66 11.73 8.23
N GLY A 191 5.95 12.11 7.16
CA GLY A 191 4.89 13.12 7.29
C GLY A 191 5.38 14.56 7.42
N LYS A 192 6.70 14.80 7.32
CA LYS A 192 7.31 16.13 7.50
C LYS A 192 7.63 16.77 6.15
N GLU A 193 7.32 18.06 6.03
CA GLU A 193 7.70 18.84 4.85
C GLU A 193 9.23 18.85 4.66
N PRO A 194 9.73 18.76 3.41
CA PRO A 194 11.16 18.81 3.14
C PRO A 194 11.74 20.17 3.48
N ARG A 195 12.92 20.20 4.11
CA ARG A 195 13.68 21.44 4.31
C ARG A 195 14.39 21.82 3.00
N PRO A 196 14.83 23.07 2.84
CA PRO A 196 15.56 23.49 1.63
C PRO A 196 16.78 22.61 1.30
N ARG A 197 17.49 22.13 2.33
CA ARG A 197 18.61 21.20 2.18
C ARG A 197 18.18 19.83 1.64
N ASP A 198 16.99 19.37 2.01
CA ASP A 198 16.45 18.09 1.58
C ASP A 198 16.07 18.17 0.10
N ILE A 199 15.41 19.26 -0.31
CA ILE A 199 15.11 19.58 -1.72
C ILE A 199 16.39 19.62 -2.55
N GLN A 200 17.45 20.28 -2.07
CA GLN A 200 18.71 20.36 -2.81
C GLN A 200 19.32 18.98 -3.05
N GLN A 201 19.34 18.11 -2.04
CA GLN A 201 19.87 16.76 -2.21
C GLN A 201 19.02 15.91 -3.17
N ILE A 202 17.70 16.06 -3.16
CA ILE A 202 16.83 15.41 -4.14
C ILE A 202 17.19 15.89 -5.54
N LEU A 203 17.36 17.20 -5.76
CA LEU A 203 17.77 17.77 -7.05
C LEU A 203 19.15 17.28 -7.51
N GLU A 204 20.07 16.96 -6.60
CA GLU A 204 21.34 16.32 -6.98
C GLU A 204 21.12 14.86 -7.41
N LYS A 205 20.26 14.12 -6.71
CA LYS A 205 19.91 12.73 -7.09
C LYS A 205 19.19 12.66 -8.44
N THR A 206 18.36 13.65 -8.79
CA THR A 206 17.72 13.71 -10.12
C THR A 206 18.71 13.93 -11.27
N LYS A 207 19.96 14.32 -10.99
CA LYS A 207 21.03 14.39 -12.01
C LYS A 207 21.72 13.04 -12.23
N ILE A 208 21.65 12.15 -11.23
CA ILE A 208 22.27 10.82 -11.25
C ILE A 208 21.27 9.80 -11.82
N TYR A 209 20.01 9.90 -11.39
CA TYR A 209 18.93 9.00 -11.78
C TYR A 209 17.94 9.73 -12.70
N PRO A 210 17.74 9.28 -13.94
CA PRO A 210 16.71 9.83 -14.83
C PRO A 210 15.34 9.69 -14.17
N VAL A 211 14.67 10.82 -13.92
CA VAL A 211 13.36 10.81 -13.27
C VAL A 211 12.27 10.69 -14.33
N GLN A 212 11.44 9.67 -14.22
CA GLN A 212 10.36 9.42 -15.18
C GLN A 212 9.18 10.36 -14.96
N CYS A 213 8.72 10.47 -13.72
CA CYS A 213 7.58 11.31 -13.37
C CYS A 213 7.57 11.64 -11.87
N VAL A 214 6.67 12.54 -11.50
CA VAL A 214 6.30 12.83 -10.11
C VAL A 214 4.96 12.16 -9.78
N LEU A 215 4.94 11.34 -8.74
CA LEU A 215 3.72 10.76 -8.18
C LEU A 215 3.32 11.49 -6.89
N LEU A 216 2.19 12.18 -6.95
CA LEU A 216 1.58 12.86 -5.81
C LEU A 216 0.56 11.93 -5.16
N GLN A 217 0.54 11.85 -3.84
CA GLN A 217 -0.37 10.98 -3.12
C GLN A 217 -1.62 11.73 -2.66
N LYS A 218 -2.79 11.21 -3.02
CA LYS A 218 -4.08 11.75 -2.56
C LYS A 218 -4.16 11.72 -1.03
N GLY A 219 -4.59 12.84 -0.42
CA GLY A 219 -4.71 12.96 1.05
C GLY A 219 -3.41 13.31 1.79
N PHE A 220 -2.30 13.55 1.06
CA PHE A 220 -0.99 13.87 1.62
C PHE A 220 -0.52 15.26 1.20
N ASN A 221 0.54 15.76 1.85
CA ASN A 221 1.14 17.03 1.48
C ASN A 221 2.00 16.87 0.22
N ASN A 222 1.50 17.44 -0.88
CA ASN A 222 2.13 17.31 -2.19
C ASN A 222 3.01 18.51 -2.57
N ARG A 223 3.08 19.56 -1.75
CA ARG A 223 3.69 20.85 -2.11
C ARG A 223 5.15 20.72 -2.56
N GLY A 224 5.97 20.01 -1.77
CA GLY A 224 7.39 19.86 -2.08
C GLY A 224 7.63 19.12 -3.40
N ALA A 225 6.91 18.01 -3.61
CA ALA A 225 7.04 17.21 -4.82
C ALA A 225 6.53 17.97 -6.06
N THR A 226 5.43 18.71 -5.94
CA THR A 226 4.94 19.59 -7.00
C THR A 226 5.99 20.63 -7.39
N GLN A 227 6.59 21.33 -6.43
CA GLN A 227 7.60 22.37 -6.70
C GLN A 227 8.83 21.80 -7.43
N ILE A 228 9.30 20.61 -7.04
CA ILE A 228 10.43 19.96 -7.70
C ILE A 228 10.01 19.52 -9.12
N GLY A 229 8.83 18.92 -9.27
CA GLY A 229 8.28 18.50 -10.56
C GLY A 229 8.15 19.64 -11.57
N GLU A 230 7.55 20.75 -11.17
CA GLU A 230 7.40 21.94 -12.01
C GLU A 230 8.75 22.55 -12.41
N LYS A 231 9.69 22.64 -11.45
CA LYS A 231 11.03 23.15 -11.70
C LYS A 231 11.81 22.29 -12.71
N LEU A 232 11.64 20.98 -12.65
CA LEU A 232 12.28 20.03 -13.55
C LEU A 232 11.45 19.75 -14.82
N GLN A 233 10.28 20.37 -14.96
CA GLN A 233 9.33 20.15 -16.06
C GLN A 233 8.97 18.66 -16.24
N LEU A 234 8.86 17.94 -15.13
CA LEU A 234 8.50 16.52 -15.13
C LEU A 234 6.97 16.35 -15.21
N PRO A 235 6.47 15.27 -15.84
CA PRO A 235 5.07 14.90 -15.75
C PRO A 235 4.66 14.66 -14.29
N ILE A 236 3.52 15.21 -13.87
CA ILE A 236 3.02 15.09 -12.50
C ILE A 236 1.67 14.37 -12.51
N TYR A 237 1.56 13.30 -11.71
CA TYR A 237 0.36 12.50 -11.62
C TYR A 237 -0.12 12.38 -10.18
N LEU A 238 -1.39 12.71 -9.93
CA LEU A 238 -2.05 12.39 -8.67
C LEU A 238 -2.49 10.92 -8.68
N VAL A 239 -2.07 10.16 -7.68
CA VAL A 239 -2.37 8.74 -7.50
C VAL A 239 -2.99 8.48 -6.13
N ASP A 240 -3.77 7.41 -6.05
CA ASP A 240 -4.38 6.94 -4.81
C ASP A 240 -3.94 5.49 -4.54
N PRO A 241 -2.86 5.27 -3.77
CA PRO A 241 -2.41 3.93 -3.37
C PRO A 241 -3.45 3.10 -2.60
N TYR A 242 -4.52 3.74 -2.12
CA TYR A 242 -5.56 3.15 -1.29
C TYR A 242 -6.89 3.00 -2.04
N ALA A 243 -6.91 3.20 -3.35
CA ALA A 243 -8.13 3.04 -4.13
C ALA A 243 -8.71 1.62 -3.99
N ARG A 244 -10.04 1.53 -3.84
CA ARG A 244 -10.74 0.25 -3.66
C ARG A 244 -10.65 -0.63 -4.91
N ASP A 245 -10.77 -0.07 -6.12
CA ASP A 245 -10.58 -0.84 -7.36
C ASP A 245 -9.08 -1.08 -7.62
N TYR A 246 -8.52 -2.05 -6.88
CA TYR A 246 -7.08 -2.30 -6.81
C TYR A 246 -6.48 -2.61 -8.20
N LEU A 247 -7.09 -3.51 -8.96
CA LEU A 247 -6.55 -3.96 -10.25
C LEU A 247 -6.48 -2.82 -11.28
N LYS A 248 -7.53 -1.98 -11.33
CA LYS A 248 -7.56 -0.82 -12.22
C LYS A 248 -6.55 0.23 -11.76
N ASN A 249 -6.52 0.50 -10.47
CA ASN A 249 -5.63 1.51 -9.90
C ASN A 249 -4.16 1.19 -10.14
N MET A 250 -3.74 -0.05 -9.91
CA MET A 250 -2.34 -0.47 -10.14
C MET A 250 -1.94 -0.36 -11.61
N ARG A 251 -2.84 -0.71 -12.55
CA ARG A 251 -2.60 -0.48 -14.00
C ARG A 251 -2.52 1.00 -14.34
N GLN A 252 -3.35 1.83 -13.72
CA GLN A 252 -3.34 3.28 -13.94
C GLN A 252 -2.04 3.91 -13.43
N ILE A 253 -1.52 3.46 -12.28
CA ILE A 253 -0.22 3.91 -11.75
C ILE A 253 0.89 3.56 -12.74
N ALA A 254 0.99 2.30 -13.17
CA ALA A 254 1.99 1.88 -14.16
C ALA A 254 1.85 2.64 -15.49
N GLY A 255 0.62 2.81 -15.98
CA GLY A 255 0.32 3.54 -17.20
C GLY A 255 0.60 5.04 -17.10
N ASN A 256 0.54 5.65 -15.92
CA ASN A 256 0.97 7.03 -15.72
C ASN A 256 2.49 7.18 -15.79
N ILE A 257 3.22 6.22 -15.21
CA ILE A 257 4.70 6.20 -15.27
C ILE A 257 5.18 6.05 -16.72
N ALA A 258 4.49 5.25 -17.54
CA ALA A 258 4.89 4.95 -18.91
C ALA A 258 4.46 6.00 -19.97
N LYS A 259 3.90 7.14 -19.57
CA LYS A 259 3.56 8.26 -20.45
C LYS A 259 4.72 9.23 -20.57
#